data_AF-A0A7G2EDD5-F1
#
_entry.id   AF-A0A7G2EDD5-F1
#
_cell.length_a   1.000
_cell.length_b   1.000
_cell.length_c   1.000
_cell.angle_alpha   90.00
_cell.angle_beta   90.00
_cell.angle_gamma   90.00
#
_symmetry.space_group_name_H-M   'P 1'
#
loop_
_entity.id
_entity.type
_entity.pdbx_description
1 polymer ?
#
loop_
_entity_poly.entity_id
_entity_poly.type
_entity_poly.pdbx_seq_one_letter_code
_entity_poly.pdbx_strand_id
1 'polypeptide(L)'
;MSWQAYVDEHLMCDVGDGQGHHLTAAAIIGHDGSVWAQSANFPQFKPQEITDIMKDFDEPGHLAPTGMFLAGLKYMVIQGEPNAVIRGKKGAGGITIKKTGQSMVFGLYEEPVTPGQCNMVVERLGDYLIEQGNHLTAAAILGQDGSVWAQSAKFPQLKPQEIDGIKKDFEEPGFLAPTGLFLGGEKYMVIQGEQGAVIRGKKGPGGVTIKKTNQALVFGFYDEPMTGGQCNLVVERLGDYLIESEL
;
A
#
# COMPACT_ATOMS: atom_id res chain seq x y z
N MET A 1 -7.99 -14.29 -8.66
CA MET A 1 -7.19 -15.34 -7.99
C MET A 1 -7.63 -15.38 -6.53
N SER A 2 -7.79 -16.57 -5.92
CA SER A 2 -8.15 -16.66 -4.49
C SER A 2 -6.92 -16.41 -3.61
N TRP A 3 -7.12 -16.00 -2.36
CA TRP A 3 -6.01 -15.84 -1.40
C TRP A 3 -5.25 -17.15 -1.18
N GLN A 4 -5.93 -18.30 -1.21
CA GLN A 4 -5.31 -19.60 -1.04
C GLN A 4 -4.32 -19.93 -2.17
N ALA A 5 -4.61 -19.55 -3.41
CA ALA A 5 -3.68 -19.74 -4.52
C ALA A 5 -2.35 -18.99 -4.31
N TYR A 6 -2.36 -17.80 -3.68
CA TYR A 6 -1.12 -17.12 -3.32
C TYR A 6 -0.28 -17.91 -2.31
N VAL A 7 -0.92 -18.56 -1.33
CA VAL A 7 -0.20 -19.40 -0.38
C VAL A 7 0.34 -20.65 -1.07
N ASP A 8 -0.49 -21.37 -1.81
CA ASP A 8 -0.14 -22.67 -2.39
C ASP A 8 0.89 -22.54 -3.52
N GLU A 9 0.73 -21.53 -4.39
CA GLU A 9 1.54 -21.39 -5.62
C GLU A 9 2.73 -20.44 -5.45
N HIS A 10 2.70 -19.51 -4.49
CA HIS A 10 3.75 -18.49 -4.34
C HIS A 10 4.52 -18.55 -3.02
N LEU A 11 3.93 -19.03 -1.91
CA LEU A 11 4.64 -19.15 -0.62
C LEU A 11 5.12 -20.57 -0.35
N MET A 12 4.30 -21.57 -0.64
CA MET A 12 4.61 -22.99 -0.44
C MET A 12 5.29 -23.63 -1.67
N CYS A 13 5.74 -22.81 -2.62
CA CYS A 13 6.47 -23.27 -3.79
C CYS A 13 7.94 -23.61 -3.46
N ASP A 14 8.67 -24.14 -4.43
CA ASP A 14 10.11 -24.37 -4.29
C ASP A 14 10.85 -23.04 -4.05
N VAL A 15 11.73 -23.00 -3.05
CA VAL A 15 12.47 -21.80 -2.66
C VAL A 15 13.57 -21.39 -3.66
N GLY A 16 13.66 -22.06 -4.81
CA GLY A 16 14.54 -21.73 -5.93
C GLY A 16 15.96 -22.27 -5.78
N ASP A 17 16.19 -23.28 -4.94
CA ASP A 17 17.51 -23.92 -4.79
C ASP A 17 17.71 -25.16 -5.66
N GLY A 18 16.67 -25.58 -6.39
CA GLY A 18 16.69 -26.77 -7.24
C GLY A 18 16.69 -28.08 -6.46
N GLN A 19 16.40 -28.05 -5.16
CA GLN A 19 16.38 -29.22 -4.28
C GLN A 19 14.97 -29.60 -3.81
N GLY A 20 13.91 -28.89 -4.22
CA GLY A 20 12.55 -29.22 -3.80
C GLY A 20 12.21 -28.73 -2.40
N HIS A 21 12.97 -27.77 -1.85
CA HIS A 21 12.71 -27.27 -0.51
C HIS A 21 11.61 -26.21 -0.49
N HIS A 22 10.83 -26.18 0.58
CA HIS A 22 9.66 -25.33 0.74
C HIS A 22 9.67 -24.69 2.14
N LEU A 23 8.94 -23.59 2.31
CA LEU A 23 8.61 -23.09 3.64
C LEU A 23 7.89 -24.17 4.45
N THR A 24 8.13 -24.21 5.76
CA THR A 24 7.46 -25.14 6.67
C THR A 24 5.97 -24.84 6.80
N ALA A 25 5.65 -23.54 6.84
CA ALA A 25 4.29 -23.04 6.81
C ALA A 25 4.25 -21.59 6.34
N ALA A 26 3.14 -21.17 5.75
CA ALA A 26 2.91 -19.79 5.34
C ALA A 26 1.45 -19.37 5.54
N ALA A 27 1.21 -18.06 5.64
CA ALA A 27 -0.12 -17.48 5.72
C ALA A 27 -0.17 -16.03 5.23
N ILE A 28 -1.37 -15.59 4.86
CA ILE A 28 -1.71 -14.19 4.60
C ILE A 28 -2.78 -13.82 5.64
N ILE A 29 -2.46 -12.84 6.48
CA ILE A 29 -3.30 -12.44 7.61
C ILE A 29 -3.58 -10.95 7.50
N GLY A 30 -4.85 -10.54 7.56
CA GLY A 30 -5.24 -9.13 7.60
C GLY A 30 -4.65 -8.40 8.81
N HIS A 31 -4.52 -7.08 8.73
CA HIS A 31 -4.04 -6.28 9.87
C HIS A 31 -4.92 -6.39 11.12
N ASP A 32 -6.17 -6.82 10.97
CA ASP A 32 -7.12 -7.11 12.05
C ASP A 32 -6.95 -8.52 12.66
N GLY A 33 -6.01 -9.32 12.16
CA GLY A 33 -5.79 -10.70 12.57
C GLY A 33 -6.68 -11.73 11.87
N SER A 34 -7.51 -11.31 10.91
CA SER A 34 -8.30 -12.25 10.10
C SER A 34 -7.40 -13.09 9.19
N VAL A 35 -7.58 -14.41 9.16
CA VAL A 35 -6.83 -15.29 8.26
C VAL A 35 -7.46 -15.24 6.88
N TRP A 36 -6.73 -14.73 5.87
CA TRP A 36 -7.20 -14.70 4.49
C TRP A 36 -6.88 -15.99 3.75
N ALA A 37 -5.71 -16.57 4.03
CA ALA A 37 -5.28 -17.88 3.58
C ALA A 37 -4.14 -18.41 4.45
N GLN A 38 -4.00 -19.72 4.53
CA GLN A 38 -2.90 -20.35 5.25
C GLN A 38 -2.60 -21.75 4.71
N SER A 39 -1.35 -22.18 4.86
CA SER A 39 -0.94 -23.57 4.62
C SER A 39 -1.53 -24.49 5.69
N ALA A 40 -1.66 -25.79 5.39
CA ALA A 40 -2.26 -26.76 6.30
C ALA A 40 -1.55 -26.85 7.67
N ASN A 41 -0.23 -26.60 7.69
CA ASN A 41 0.60 -26.69 8.90
C ASN A 41 0.82 -25.34 9.58
N PHE A 42 0.12 -24.27 9.16
CA PHE A 42 0.28 -22.97 9.80
C PHE A 42 -0.21 -23.01 11.26
N PRO A 43 0.62 -22.57 12.22
CA PRO A 43 0.31 -22.76 13.63
C PRO A 43 -0.83 -21.84 14.08
N GLN A 44 -1.66 -22.33 15.00
CA GLN A 44 -2.76 -21.56 15.57
C GLN A 44 -2.24 -20.51 16.54
N PHE A 45 -2.40 -19.24 16.17
CA PHE A 45 -1.93 -18.10 16.95
C PHE A 45 -3.04 -17.50 17.82
N LYS A 46 -2.64 -16.67 18.78
CA LYS A 46 -3.55 -15.86 19.60
C LYS A 46 -3.71 -14.48 18.98
N PRO A 47 -4.89 -13.83 19.07
CA PRO A 47 -5.08 -12.47 18.56
C PRO A 47 -4.05 -11.47 19.08
N GLN A 48 -3.66 -11.58 20.36
CA GLN A 48 -2.63 -10.72 20.96
C GLN A 48 -1.28 -10.81 20.24
N GLU A 49 -0.90 -11.99 19.74
CA GLU A 49 0.36 -12.18 19.02
C GLU A 49 0.37 -11.35 17.72
N ILE A 50 -0.76 -11.28 17.02
CA ILE A 50 -0.89 -10.44 15.82
C ILE A 50 -0.92 -8.96 16.17
N THR A 51 -1.61 -8.58 17.24
CA THR A 51 -1.61 -7.19 17.73
C THR A 51 -0.20 -6.71 18.06
N ASP A 52 0.61 -7.54 18.73
CA ASP A 52 1.98 -7.18 19.09
C ASP A 52 2.89 -7.08 17.85
N ILE A 53 2.69 -7.94 16.85
CA ILE A 53 3.37 -7.86 15.54
C ILE A 53 3.01 -6.57 14.80
N MET A 54 1.72 -6.23 14.75
CA MET A 54 1.25 -4.97 14.15
C MET A 54 1.84 -3.77 14.86
N LYS A 55 1.90 -3.81 16.20
CA LYS A 55 2.51 -2.76 16.99
C LYS A 55 4.01 -2.59 16.70
N ASP A 56 4.75 -3.67 16.45
CA ASP A 56 6.17 -3.56 16.05
C ASP A 56 6.36 -2.95 14.65
N PHE A 57 5.40 -3.14 13.74
CA PHE A 57 5.42 -2.40 12.48
C PHE A 57 5.14 -0.91 12.64
N ASP A 58 4.37 -0.50 13.64
CA ASP A 58 4.06 0.91 13.90
C ASP A 58 5.12 1.57 14.81
N GLU A 59 5.72 0.79 15.71
CA GLU A 59 6.76 1.16 16.67
C GLU A 59 7.98 0.20 16.55
N PRO A 60 8.87 0.39 15.55
CA PRO A 60 9.98 -0.53 15.31
C PRO A 60 10.83 -0.80 16.56
N GLY A 61 10.95 -2.08 16.93
CA GLY A 61 11.68 -2.53 18.12
C GLY A 61 10.80 -2.82 19.33
N HIS A 62 9.48 -2.65 19.23
CA HIS A 62 8.50 -3.04 20.26
C HIS A 62 8.68 -4.49 20.74
N LEU A 63 8.91 -5.43 19.82
CA LEU A 63 9.05 -6.86 20.12
C LEU A 63 10.46 -7.27 20.55
N ALA A 64 11.47 -6.43 20.35
CA ALA A 64 12.86 -6.80 20.63
C ALA A 64 13.13 -7.17 22.11
N PRO A 65 12.55 -6.49 23.13
CA PRO A 65 12.78 -6.82 24.54
C PRO A 65 12.08 -8.12 24.99
N THR A 66 10.89 -8.40 24.47
CA THR A 66 10.04 -9.53 24.90
C THR A 66 10.23 -10.77 24.04
N GLY A 67 10.64 -10.59 22.79
CA GLY A 67 10.63 -11.57 21.71
C GLY A 67 9.29 -11.60 20.98
N MET A 68 9.32 -12.05 19.73
CA MET A 68 8.11 -12.23 18.94
C MET A 68 7.51 -13.61 19.21
N PHE A 69 6.23 -13.66 19.57
CA PHE A 69 5.52 -14.91 19.81
C PHE A 69 4.60 -15.25 18.64
N LEU A 70 4.55 -16.53 18.27
CA LEU A 70 3.55 -17.07 17.36
C LEU A 70 3.17 -18.48 17.84
N ALA A 71 1.90 -18.70 18.14
CA ALA A 71 1.39 -19.95 18.72
C ALA A 71 2.13 -20.37 20.00
N GLY A 72 2.47 -19.39 20.85
CA GLY A 72 3.24 -19.59 22.08
C GLY A 72 4.73 -19.88 21.87
N LEU A 73 5.21 -19.98 20.63
CA LEU A 73 6.63 -20.15 20.34
C LEU A 73 7.32 -18.78 20.30
N LYS A 74 8.37 -18.63 21.10
CA LYS A 74 9.20 -17.42 21.13
C LYS A 74 10.28 -17.45 20.05
N TYR A 75 10.33 -16.40 19.23
CA TYR A 75 11.37 -16.11 18.27
C TYR A 75 12.19 -14.91 18.76
N MET A 76 13.51 -14.98 18.62
CA MET A 76 14.38 -13.83 18.82
C MET A 76 14.25 -12.91 17.61
N VAL A 77 13.86 -11.65 17.83
CA VAL A 77 13.80 -10.65 16.77
C VAL A 77 15.21 -10.37 16.27
N ILE A 78 15.41 -10.44 14.97
CA ILE A 78 16.65 -10.10 14.29
C ILE A 78 16.42 -8.92 13.34
N GLN A 79 17.49 -8.44 12.69
CA GLN A 79 17.41 -7.27 11.82
C GLN A 79 16.37 -7.45 10.70
N GLY A 80 15.30 -6.66 10.78
CA GLY A 80 14.26 -6.50 9.77
C GLY A 80 14.43 -5.21 8.95
N GLU A 81 13.33 -4.74 8.39
CA GLU A 81 13.19 -3.42 7.76
C GLU A 81 12.13 -2.63 8.51
N PRO A 82 12.45 -1.43 9.04
CA PRO A 82 11.49 -0.61 9.78
C PRO A 82 10.18 -0.43 9.00
N ASN A 83 9.05 -0.65 9.68
CA ASN A 83 7.69 -0.53 9.14
C ASN A 83 7.33 -1.49 7.99
N ALA A 84 8.24 -2.36 7.55
CA ALA A 84 8.07 -3.18 6.34
C ALA A 84 8.27 -4.68 6.59
N VAL A 85 9.35 -5.07 7.27
CA VAL A 85 9.71 -6.49 7.45
C VAL A 85 10.12 -6.77 8.88
N ILE A 86 9.50 -7.77 9.51
CA ILE A 86 9.91 -8.34 10.79
C ILE A 86 10.52 -9.71 10.53
N ARG A 87 11.65 -9.99 11.18
CA ARG A 87 12.35 -11.27 11.07
C ARG A 87 12.59 -11.84 12.46
N GLY A 88 12.30 -13.14 12.62
CA GLY A 88 12.48 -13.87 13.87
C GLY A 88 13.31 -15.14 13.66
N LYS A 89 14.14 -15.48 14.65
CA LYS A 89 14.94 -16.71 14.65
C LYS A 89 14.61 -17.59 15.87
N LYS A 90 14.51 -18.90 15.65
CA LYS A 90 14.32 -19.91 16.70
C LYS A 90 15.14 -21.16 16.36
N GLY A 91 16.30 -21.29 17.00
CA GLY A 91 17.23 -22.39 16.71
C GLY A 91 17.72 -22.33 15.26
N ALA A 92 17.56 -23.44 14.55
CA ALA A 92 17.87 -23.60 13.13
C ALA A 92 16.83 -22.96 12.19
N GLY A 93 15.59 -22.80 12.67
CA GLY A 93 14.50 -22.21 11.90
C GLY A 93 14.24 -20.74 12.22
N GLY A 94 13.17 -20.22 11.63
CA GLY A 94 12.75 -18.85 11.84
C GLY A 94 11.50 -18.49 11.06
N ILE A 95 11.29 -17.19 10.95
CA ILE A 95 10.08 -16.60 10.39
C ILE A 95 10.39 -15.23 9.79
N THR A 96 9.77 -14.96 8.65
CA THR A 96 9.74 -13.65 8.00
C THR A 96 8.31 -13.19 7.89
N ILE A 97 8.05 -11.92 8.22
CA ILE A 97 6.74 -11.29 8.13
C ILE A 97 6.90 -10.00 7.33
N LYS A 98 6.25 -9.91 6.17
CA LYS A 98 6.22 -8.70 5.33
C LYS A 98 4.87 -8.01 5.48
N LYS A 99 4.87 -6.76 5.94
CA LYS A 99 3.68 -5.90 5.96
C LYS A 99 3.35 -5.46 4.54
N THR A 100 2.08 -5.50 4.20
CA THR A 100 1.53 -4.98 2.94
C THR A 100 0.55 -3.87 3.26
N GLY A 101 -0.19 -3.43 2.25
CA GLY A 101 -1.22 -2.44 2.43
C GLY A 101 -2.36 -2.82 3.39
N GLN A 102 -2.81 -4.07 3.34
CA GLN A 102 -4.01 -4.52 4.06
C GLN A 102 -3.80 -5.83 4.84
N SER A 103 -2.66 -6.49 4.62
CA SER A 103 -2.31 -7.78 5.22
C SER A 103 -0.84 -7.87 5.58
N MET A 104 -0.49 -8.93 6.27
CA MET A 104 0.87 -9.39 6.53
C MET A 104 1.05 -10.75 5.87
N VAL A 105 2.18 -10.94 5.20
CA VAL A 105 2.59 -12.21 4.60
C VAL A 105 3.57 -12.89 5.54
N PHE A 106 3.24 -14.10 5.98
CA PHE A 106 4.03 -14.90 6.92
C PHE A 106 4.69 -16.06 6.18
N GLY A 107 5.98 -16.28 6.45
CA GLY A 107 6.68 -17.50 6.06
C GLY A 107 7.51 -18.03 7.22
N LEU A 108 7.28 -19.28 7.60
CA LEU A 108 8.05 -20.02 8.59
C LEU A 108 8.96 -21.02 7.86
N TYR A 109 10.18 -21.18 8.36
CA TYR A 109 11.13 -22.10 7.78
C TYR A 109 11.90 -22.86 8.87
N GLU A 110 12.38 -24.04 8.48
CA GLU A 110 13.35 -24.85 9.20
C GLU A 110 14.47 -25.28 8.24
N GLU A 111 15.55 -25.85 8.78
CA GLU A 111 16.60 -26.43 7.94
C GLU A 111 16.02 -27.50 7.00
N PRO A 112 16.47 -27.57 5.74
CA PRO A 112 17.64 -26.87 5.17
C PRO A 112 17.35 -25.48 4.58
N VAL A 113 16.10 -24.98 4.68
CA VAL A 113 15.75 -23.65 4.17
C VAL A 113 16.44 -22.57 5.00
N THR A 114 17.11 -21.66 4.31
CA THR A 114 17.86 -20.56 4.92
C THR A 114 16.97 -19.35 5.19
N PRO A 115 17.36 -18.47 6.13
CA PRO A 115 16.65 -17.20 6.34
C PRO A 115 16.51 -16.37 5.06
N GLY A 116 17.54 -16.36 4.21
CA GLY A 116 17.54 -15.61 2.95
C GLY A 116 16.52 -16.13 1.93
N GLN A 117 16.36 -17.45 1.84
CA GLN A 117 15.34 -18.07 0.99
C GLN A 117 13.92 -17.73 1.46
N CYS A 118 13.67 -17.79 2.77
CA CYS A 118 12.38 -17.37 3.34
C CYS A 118 12.09 -15.89 3.07
N ASN A 119 13.07 -15.02 3.29
CA ASN A 119 12.95 -13.59 2.99
C ASN A 119 12.55 -13.37 1.53
N MET A 120 13.26 -13.99 0.59
CA MET A 120 13.00 -13.83 -0.83
C MET A 120 11.55 -14.18 -1.21
N VAL A 121 11.04 -15.32 -0.72
CA VAL A 121 9.69 -15.79 -1.04
C VAL A 121 8.62 -14.87 -0.45
N VAL A 122 8.74 -14.56 0.84
CA VAL A 122 7.76 -13.75 1.59
C VAL A 122 7.74 -12.30 1.09
N GLU A 123 8.91 -11.69 0.91
CA GLU A 123 9.02 -10.28 0.52
C GLU A 123 8.58 -10.09 -0.93
N ARG A 124 8.92 -11.01 -1.85
CA ARG A 124 8.45 -10.96 -3.25
C ARG A 124 6.93 -10.97 -3.34
N LEU A 125 6.24 -11.86 -2.61
CA LEU A 125 4.79 -11.86 -2.62
C LEU A 125 4.22 -10.58 -1.99
N GLY A 126 4.79 -10.13 -0.86
CA GLY A 126 4.32 -8.91 -0.21
C GLY A 126 4.49 -7.67 -1.09
N ASP A 127 5.61 -7.53 -1.81
CA ASP A 127 5.83 -6.45 -2.77
C ASP A 127 4.83 -6.52 -3.93
N TYR A 128 4.58 -7.72 -4.47
CA TYR A 128 3.53 -7.91 -5.48
C TYR A 128 2.14 -7.50 -4.98
N LEU A 129 1.77 -7.87 -3.75
CA LEU A 129 0.48 -7.49 -3.16
C LEU A 129 0.38 -5.97 -2.91
N ILE A 130 1.49 -5.34 -2.54
CA ILE A 130 1.57 -3.87 -2.46
C ILE A 130 1.33 -3.27 -3.85
N GLU A 131 2.02 -3.75 -4.87
CA GLU A 131 1.84 -3.29 -6.25
C GLU A 131 0.41 -3.46 -6.76
N GLN A 132 -0.21 -4.62 -6.53
CA GLN A 132 -1.62 -4.87 -6.91
C GLN A 132 -2.60 -3.98 -6.14
N GLY A 133 -2.28 -3.62 -4.89
CA GLY A 133 -3.08 -2.70 -4.07
C GLY A 133 -2.89 -1.22 -4.41
N ASN A 134 -1.91 -0.87 -5.24
CA ASN A 134 -1.58 0.52 -5.59
C ASN A 134 -2.39 1.03 -6.79
N HIS A 135 -3.73 0.95 -6.71
CA HIS A 135 -4.62 1.54 -7.70
C HIS A 135 -5.32 2.78 -7.14
N LEU A 136 -5.52 3.80 -7.98
CA LEU A 136 -6.35 4.95 -7.64
C LEU A 136 -7.77 4.48 -7.31
N THR A 137 -8.38 5.01 -6.25
CA THR A 137 -9.75 4.67 -5.84
C THR A 137 -10.78 5.26 -6.79
N ALA A 138 -10.44 6.40 -7.39
CA ALA A 138 -11.12 7.01 -8.52
C ALA A 138 -10.14 7.86 -9.33
N ALA A 139 -10.39 8.04 -10.63
CA ALA A 139 -9.60 8.90 -11.49
C ALA A 139 -10.48 9.54 -12.57
N ALA A 140 -10.06 10.70 -13.07
CA ALA A 140 -10.64 11.31 -14.26
C ALA A 140 -9.62 12.18 -15.01
N ILE A 141 -9.88 12.35 -16.30
CA ILE A 141 -9.31 13.38 -17.14
C ILE A 141 -10.48 14.28 -17.53
N LEU A 142 -10.44 15.52 -17.05
CA LEU A 142 -11.41 16.55 -17.38
C LEU A 142 -10.72 17.59 -18.27
N GLY A 143 -11.37 18.06 -19.32
CA GLY A 143 -10.94 19.29 -19.99
C GLY A 143 -10.92 20.42 -18.97
N GLN A 144 -10.07 21.44 -19.19
CA GLN A 144 -10.01 22.56 -18.25
C GLN A 144 -11.37 23.23 -18.11
N ASP A 145 -12.23 23.27 -19.12
CA ASP A 145 -13.61 23.76 -19.02
C ASP A 145 -14.54 22.96 -18.10
N GLY A 146 -14.12 21.79 -17.64
CA GLY A 146 -14.92 20.86 -16.83
C GLY A 146 -15.58 19.73 -17.63
N SER A 147 -15.36 19.68 -18.94
CA SER A 147 -15.87 18.59 -19.78
C SER A 147 -15.21 17.26 -19.41
N VAL A 148 -15.99 16.18 -19.28
CA VAL A 148 -15.47 14.85 -18.95
C VAL A 148 -14.89 14.21 -20.21
N TRP A 149 -13.58 13.98 -20.23
CA TRP A 149 -12.92 13.25 -21.32
C TRP A 149 -12.82 11.76 -21.01
N ALA A 150 -12.49 11.43 -19.76
CA ALA A 150 -12.52 10.06 -19.24
C ALA A 150 -12.73 10.09 -17.72
N GLN A 151 -13.47 9.12 -17.17
CA GLN A 151 -13.60 8.97 -15.72
C GLN A 151 -13.86 7.52 -15.31
N SER A 152 -13.37 7.16 -14.12
CA SER A 152 -13.72 5.92 -13.45
C SER A 152 -15.16 5.94 -12.93
N ALA A 153 -15.78 4.77 -12.73
CA ALA A 153 -17.15 4.65 -12.23
C ALA A 153 -17.37 5.27 -10.84
N LYS A 154 -16.31 5.36 -10.02
CA LYS A 154 -16.36 5.93 -8.66
C LYS A 154 -15.97 7.41 -8.60
N PHE A 155 -15.71 8.05 -9.75
CA PHE A 155 -15.35 9.46 -9.77
C PHE A 155 -16.52 10.33 -9.31
N PRO A 156 -16.31 11.25 -8.35
CA PRO A 156 -17.39 12.10 -7.86
C PRO A 156 -17.88 13.05 -8.95
N GLN A 157 -19.18 13.34 -8.97
CA GLN A 157 -19.71 14.37 -9.84
C GLN A 157 -19.33 15.75 -9.31
N LEU A 158 -18.47 16.45 -10.05
CA LEU A 158 -18.02 17.80 -9.67
C LEU A 158 -19.05 18.86 -10.05
N LYS A 159 -19.17 19.88 -9.20
CA LYS A 159 -19.95 21.08 -9.49
C LYS A 159 -19.09 22.10 -10.26
N PRO A 160 -19.68 22.97 -11.10
CA PRO A 160 -18.92 24.01 -11.81
C PRO A 160 -18.07 24.88 -10.87
N GLN A 161 -18.59 25.26 -9.70
CA GLN A 161 -17.86 26.07 -8.72
C GLN A 161 -16.61 25.36 -8.15
N GLU A 162 -16.63 24.02 -8.08
CA GLU A 162 -15.47 23.24 -7.62
C GLU A 162 -14.36 23.28 -8.67
N ILE A 163 -14.72 23.13 -9.95
CA ILE A 163 -13.79 23.23 -11.08
C ILE A 163 -13.20 24.64 -11.19
N ASP A 164 -14.05 25.67 -11.03
CA ASP A 164 -13.60 27.07 -11.05
C ASP A 164 -12.65 27.39 -9.89
N GLY A 165 -12.89 26.82 -8.70
CA GLY A 165 -11.98 26.93 -7.57
C GLY A 165 -10.61 26.31 -7.84
N ILE A 166 -10.57 25.14 -8.48
CA ILE A 166 -9.32 24.45 -8.88
C ILE A 166 -8.54 25.27 -9.89
N LYS A 167 -9.20 25.79 -10.94
CA LYS A 167 -8.55 26.68 -11.93
C LYS A 167 -7.94 27.90 -11.25
N LYS A 168 -8.72 28.53 -10.37
CA LYS A 168 -8.27 29.72 -9.68
C LYS A 168 -7.07 29.45 -8.77
N ASP A 169 -6.98 28.27 -8.16
CA ASP A 169 -5.79 27.89 -7.39
C ASP A 169 -4.55 27.66 -8.27
N PHE A 170 -4.72 27.18 -9.51
CA PHE A 170 -3.61 27.11 -10.47
C PHE A 170 -3.14 28.50 -10.95
N GLU A 171 -4.04 29.49 -11.02
CA GLU A 171 -3.73 30.88 -11.40
C GLU A 171 -3.18 31.69 -10.21
N GLU A 172 -3.73 31.46 -9.02
CA GLU A 172 -3.41 32.10 -7.75
C GLU A 172 -3.04 31.02 -6.70
N PRO A 173 -1.79 30.49 -6.71
CA PRO A 173 -1.38 29.43 -5.81
C PRO A 173 -1.71 29.71 -4.34
N GLY A 174 -2.51 28.82 -3.72
CA GLY A 174 -2.95 28.95 -2.33
C GLY A 174 -4.35 29.53 -2.16
N PHE A 175 -5.06 29.86 -3.24
CA PHE A 175 -6.45 30.30 -3.22
C PHE A 175 -7.38 29.35 -2.43
N LEU A 176 -7.21 28.04 -2.58
CA LEU A 176 -8.01 27.03 -1.89
C LEU A 176 -7.52 26.69 -0.48
N ALA A 177 -6.34 27.15 -0.07
CA ALA A 177 -5.79 26.78 1.25
C ALA A 177 -6.67 27.23 2.44
N PRO A 178 -7.27 28.44 2.46
CA PRO A 178 -8.11 28.88 3.56
C PRO A 178 -9.48 28.17 3.63
N THR A 179 -10.05 27.83 2.47
CA THR A 179 -11.44 27.31 2.37
C THR A 179 -11.47 25.78 2.27
N GLY A 180 -10.41 25.17 1.75
CA GLY A 180 -10.30 23.76 1.40
C GLY A 180 -10.66 23.47 -0.06
N LEU A 181 -10.17 22.34 -0.56
CA LEU A 181 -10.54 21.81 -1.88
C LEU A 181 -11.83 20.98 -1.74
N PHE A 182 -12.88 21.34 -2.48
CA PHE A 182 -14.13 20.59 -2.51
C PHE A 182 -14.24 19.78 -3.80
N LEU A 183 -14.55 18.48 -3.68
CA LEU A 183 -14.75 17.59 -4.82
C LEU A 183 -15.99 16.72 -4.56
N GLY A 184 -17.05 16.92 -5.34
CA GLY A 184 -18.32 16.20 -5.14
C GLY A 184 -18.97 16.51 -3.80
N GLY A 185 -18.78 17.72 -3.27
CA GLY A 185 -19.26 18.13 -1.96
C GLY A 185 -18.39 17.71 -0.77
N GLU A 186 -17.37 16.87 -0.97
CA GLU A 186 -16.45 16.45 0.07
C GLU A 186 -15.26 17.41 0.20
N LYS A 187 -14.94 17.81 1.44
CA LYS A 187 -13.85 18.76 1.73
C LYS A 187 -12.53 18.02 1.97
N TYR A 188 -11.48 18.48 1.29
CA TYR A 188 -10.09 18.05 1.44
C TYR A 188 -9.24 19.23 1.95
N MET A 189 -8.29 18.93 2.84
CA MET A 189 -7.28 19.89 3.27
C MET A 189 -6.23 20.02 2.16
N VAL A 190 -5.99 21.24 1.67
CA VAL A 190 -4.93 21.49 0.68
C VAL A 190 -3.57 21.32 1.36
N ILE A 191 -2.69 20.54 0.72
CA ILE A 191 -1.31 20.32 1.17
C ILE A 191 -0.32 20.76 0.07
N GLN A 192 0.96 20.80 0.40
CA GLN A 192 2.01 21.29 -0.52
C GLN A 192 2.06 20.47 -1.83
N GLY A 193 1.78 21.15 -2.94
CA GLY A 193 1.97 20.70 -4.31
C GLY A 193 2.93 21.62 -5.09
N GLU A 194 3.10 21.36 -6.39
CA GLU A 194 3.87 22.22 -7.30
C GLU A 194 3.03 23.42 -7.74
N GLN A 195 3.52 24.64 -7.49
CA GLN A 195 2.78 25.86 -7.79
C GLN A 195 2.42 25.94 -9.29
N GLY A 196 1.14 26.15 -9.58
CA GLY A 196 0.63 26.26 -10.95
C GLY A 196 0.54 24.94 -11.74
N ALA A 197 1.04 23.83 -11.20
CA ALA A 197 1.07 22.53 -11.89
C ALA A 197 0.34 21.42 -11.14
N VAL A 198 0.46 21.35 -9.81
CA VAL A 198 -0.09 20.26 -8.99
C VAL A 198 -0.79 20.79 -7.75
N ILE A 199 -2.05 20.38 -7.56
CA ILE A 199 -2.81 20.58 -6.33
C ILE A 199 -2.93 19.24 -5.62
N ARG A 200 -2.76 19.23 -4.30
CA ARG A 200 -2.91 18.03 -3.47
C ARG A 200 -3.91 18.30 -2.36
N GLY A 201 -4.85 17.38 -2.18
CA GLY A 201 -5.84 17.40 -1.11
C GLY A 201 -5.70 16.16 -0.22
N LYS A 202 -5.81 16.32 1.09
CA LYS A 202 -5.79 15.23 2.07
C LYS A 202 -7.11 15.15 2.83
N LYS A 203 -7.62 13.93 3.04
CA LYS A 203 -8.81 13.65 3.86
C LYS A 203 -8.63 12.31 4.57
N GLY A 204 -8.31 12.37 5.87
CA GLY A 204 -8.02 11.16 6.65
C GLY A 204 -6.79 10.41 6.09
N PRO A 205 -6.87 9.08 5.92
CA PRO A 205 -5.80 8.28 5.30
C PRO A 205 -5.68 8.52 3.78
N GLY A 206 -6.78 8.88 3.12
CA GLY A 206 -6.83 9.13 1.70
C GLY A 206 -6.62 10.59 1.27
N GLY A 207 -6.78 10.82 -0.02
CA GLY A 207 -6.62 12.14 -0.62
C GLY A 207 -6.80 12.15 -2.13
N VAL A 208 -6.34 13.23 -2.73
CA VAL A 208 -6.43 13.50 -4.16
C VAL A 208 -5.19 14.25 -4.64
N THR A 209 -4.71 13.88 -5.82
CA THR A 209 -3.73 14.65 -6.59
C THR A 209 -4.40 15.14 -7.87
N ILE A 210 -4.21 16.41 -8.19
CA ILE A 210 -4.71 17.05 -9.40
C ILE A 210 -3.51 17.64 -10.14
N LYS A 211 -3.22 17.16 -11.35
CA LYS A 211 -2.17 17.70 -12.23
C LYS A 211 -2.83 18.45 -13.38
N LYS A 212 -2.41 19.70 -13.60
CA LYS A 212 -2.82 20.51 -14.75
C LYS A 212 -1.94 20.17 -15.95
N THR A 213 -2.57 20.04 -17.13
CA THR A 213 -1.90 19.89 -18.44
C THR A 213 -2.19 21.12 -19.30
N ASN A 214 -1.85 21.10 -20.60
CA ASN A 214 -2.13 22.23 -21.47
C ASN A 214 -3.63 22.43 -21.69
N GLN A 215 -4.42 21.34 -21.73
CA GLN A 215 -5.84 21.36 -22.06
C GLN A 215 -6.73 20.65 -21.03
N ALA A 216 -6.15 19.88 -20.10
CA ALA A 216 -6.88 19.04 -19.16
C ALA A 216 -6.43 19.20 -17.69
N LEU A 217 -7.20 18.57 -16.82
CA LEU A 217 -6.97 18.34 -15.41
C LEU A 217 -7.03 16.84 -15.17
N VAL A 218 -5.92 16.27 -14.70
CA VAL A 218 -5.81 14.84 -14.36
C VAL A 218 -6.02 14.69 -12.86
N PHE A 219 -7.00 13.89 -12.48
CA PHE A 219 -7.36 13.62 -11.10
C PHE A 219 -7.00 12.18 -10.75
N GLY A 220 -6.38 11.99 -9.59
CA GLY A 220 -6.28 10.68 -8.95
C GLY A 220 -6.65 10.79 -7.49
N PHE A 221 -7.64 10.01 -7.09
CA PHE A 221 -8.01 9.79 -5.70
C PHE A 221 -7.30 8.54 -5.20
N TYR A 222 -6.87 8.58 -3.96
CA TYR A 222 -6.25 7.46 -3.29
C TYR A 222 -6.84 7.30 -1.90
N ASP A 223 -6.75 6.07 -1.41
CA ASP A 223 -7.00 5.73 -0.02
C ASP A 223 -6.00 4.64 0.37
N GLU A 224 -5.91 4.34 1.66
CA GLU A 224 -5.11 3.21 2.12
C GLU A 224 -5.50 1.94 1.34
N PRO A 225 -4.51 1.19 0.82
CA PRO A 225 -3.10 1.25 1.20
C PRO A 225 -2.19 2.16 0.35
N MET A 226 -2.73 2.78 -0.69
CA MET A 226 -1.97 3.65 -1.56
C MET A 226 -1.60 4.93 -0.82
N THR A 227 -0.31 5.25 -0.74
CA THR A 227 0.15 6.50 -0.15
C THR A 227 -0.06 7.66 -1.13
N GLY A 228 -0.14 8.88 -0.60
CA GLY A 228 -0.20 10.08 -1.43
C GLY A 228 1.02 10.21 -2.36
N GLY A 229 2.20 9.76 -1.93
CA GLY A 229 3.40 9.72 -2.77
C GLY A 229 3.26 8.82 -3.99
N GLN A 230 2.66 7.64 -3.83
CA GLN A 230 2.37 6.74 -4.96
C GLN A 230 1.30 7.32 -5.88
N CYS A 231 0.25 7.95 -5.32
CA CYS A 231 -0.77 8.63 -6.13
C CYS A 231 -0.17 9.75 -6.97
N ASN A 232 0.69 10.58 -6.38
CA ASN A 232 1.42 11.64 -7.06
C ASN A 232 2.17 11.10 -8.29
N LEU A 233 2.93 10.02 -8.11
CA LEU A 233 3.70 9.43 -9.21
C LEU A 233 2.82 9.01 -10.39
N VAL A 234 1.65 8.41 -10.11
CA VAL A 234 0.72 7.95 -11.16
C VAL A 234 0.08 9.14 -11.89
N VAL A 235 -0.45 10.10 -11.14
CA VAL A 235 -1.16 11.27 -11.69
C VAL A 235 -0.23 12.20 -12.44
N GLU A 236 0.94 12.49 -11.86
CA GLU A 236 1.93 13.39 -12.46
C GLU A 236 2.54 12.78 -13.71
N ARG A 237 2.90 11.48 -13.71
CA ARG A 237 3.40 10.80 -14.93
C ARG A 237 2.40 10.84 -16.08
N LEU A 238 1.10 10.62 -15.80
CA LEU A 238 0.07 10.73 -16.83
C LEU A 238 -0.10 12.16 -17.33
N GLY A 239 -0.09 13.14 -16.42
CA GLY A 239 -0.18 14.55 -16.81
C GLY A 239 1.02 15.02 -17.63
N ASP A 240 2.24 14.63 -17.26
CA ASP A 240 3.46 14.96 -18.02
C ASP A 240 3.41 14.33 -19.42
N TYR A 241 2.96 13.08 -19.54
CA TYR A 241 2.74 12.43 -20.85
C TYR A 241 1.72 13.17 -21.72
N LEU A 242 0.62 13.66 -21.12
CA LEU A 242 -0.37 14.46 -21.85
C LEU A 242 0.21 15.80 -22.32
N ILE A 243 1.01 16.48 -21.47
CA ILE A 243 1.71 17.71 -21.83
C ILE A 243 2.66 17.47 -23.01
N GLU A 244 3.44 16.40 -22.99
CA GLU A 244 4.33 15.99 -24.09
C GLU A 244 3.56 15.67 -25.37
N SER A 245 2.30 15.23 -25.23
CA SER A 245 1.38 14.95 -26.35
C SER A 245 0.56 16.18 -26.78
N GLU A 246 0.92 17.38 -26.30
CA GLU A 246 0.23 18.66 -26.56
C GLU A 246 -1.22 18.74 -26.03
N LEU A 247 -1.58 17.89 -25.05
CA LEU A 247 -2.86 17.84 -24.34
C LEU A 247 -2.79 18.41 -22.93
#